data_AF-H1ABX4-F1
#
_entry.id   AF-H1ABX4-F1
#
_cell.length_a   1.000
_cell.length_b   1.000
_cell.length_c   1.000
_cell.angle_alpha   90.00
_cell.angle_beta   90.00
_cell.angle_gamma   90.00
#
_symmetry.space_group_name_H-M   'P 1'
#
loop_
_entity.id
_entity.type
_entity.pdbx_description
1 polymer ?
#
loop_
_entity_poly.entity_id
_entity_poly.type
_entity_poly.pdbx_seq_one_letter_code
_entity_poly.pdbx_strand_id
1 'polypeptide(L)'
;GIVIYAPALALNQVTGMDLWGAVISTGLVCTFYCTMGGLRAVVWTDVFQLSVMLAGFLSVIIRSVDQQGGVIPIISDSEQGGRLNFWDFDPNPLRRHTFWTISIGGTFVWSSIYGINQAQVQRYISCKSISQARLSLYINLLGLLFILLCSVFAG
;
A
#
# COMPACT_ATOMS: atom_id res chain seq x y z
N GLY A 1 -9.17 8.38 12.16
CA GLY A 1 -8.37 7.89 13.30
C GLY A 1 -7.24 6.98 12.84
N ILE A 2 -7.56 5.75 12.45
CA ILE A 2 -6.58 4.69 12.12
C ILE A 2 -5.58 5.10 11.02
N VAL A 3 -6.03 5.83 9.99
CA VAL A 3 -5.19 6.23 8.84
C VAL A 3 -4.05 7.18 9.23
N ILE A 4 -4.23 7.99 10.29
CA ILE A 4 -3.20 8.94 10.76
C ILE A 4 -2.33 8.31 11.86
N TYR A 5 -2.84 7.26 12.53
CA TYR A 5 -2.16 6.63 13.66
C TYR A 5 -0.91 5.84 13.24
N ALA A 6 -1.00 5.04 12.16
CA ALA A 6 0.15 4.27 11.66
C ALA A 6 1.37 5.15 11.26
N PRO A 7 1.20 6.23 10.47
CA PRO A 7 2.32 7.13 10.16
C PRO A 7 2.78 7.94 11.38
N ALA A 8 1.88 8.32 12.30
CA ALA A 8 2.28 9.00 13.53
C ALA A 8 3.13 8.10 14.44
N LEU A 9 2.81 6.81 14.52
CA LEU A 9 3.60 5.83 15.26
C LEU A 9 4.99 5.63 14.64
N ALA A 10 5.07 5.49 13.31
CA ALA A 10 6.35 5.41 12.61
C ALA A 10 7.19 6.68 12.82
N LEU A 11 6.58 7.86 12.77
CA LEU A 11 7.25 9.13 13.01
C LEU A 11 7.73 9.26 14.46
N ASN A 12 6.91 8.88 15.44
CA ASN A 12 7.27 8.84 16.85
C ASN A 12 8.49 7.92 17.08
N GLN A 13 8.54 6.76 16.41
CA GLN A 13 9.63 5.80 16.54
C GLN A 13 10.97 6.29 15.96
N VAL A 14 10.95 7.14 14.94
CA VAL A 14 12.16 7.69 14.29
C VAL A 14 12.60 9.03 14.90
N THR A 15 11.66 9.87 15.34
CA THR A 15 11.94 11.25 15.80
C THR A 15 11.85 11.45 17.31
N GLY A 16 11.24 10.53 18.06
CA GLY A 16 11.04 10.64 19.50
C GLY A 16 10.02 11.70 19.95
N MET A 17 9.31 12.37 19.02
CA MET A 17 8.32 13.41 19.33
C MET A 17 7.01 12.83 19.88
N ASP A 18 6.33 13.58 20.76
CA ASP A 18 5.00 13.20 21.28
C ASP A 18 3.97 12.97 20.15
N LEU A 19 3.24 11.85 20.25
CA LEU A 19 2.35 11.34 19.20
C LEU A 19 1.26 12.36 18.86
N TRP A 20 0.74 13.08 19.86
CA TRP A 20 -0.30 14.08 19.67
C TRP A 20 0.19 15.31 18.91
N GLY A 21 1.41 15.76 19.17
CA GLY A 21 2.05 16.86 18.44
C GLY A 21 2.27 16.53 16.97
N ALA A 22 2.72 15.31 16.68
CA ALA A 22 2.87 14.81 15.31
C ALA A 22 1.54 14.70 14.55
N VAL A 23 0.49 14.21 15.20
CA VAL A 23 -0.84 14.08 14.59
C VAL A 23 -1.43 15.44 14.24
N ILE A 24 -1.33 16.42 15.14
CA ILE A 24 -1.89 17.76 14.93
C ILE A 24 -1.12 18.51 13.83
N SER A 25 0.21 18.46 13.83
CA SER A 25 1.01 19.16 12.81
C SER A 25 0.78 18.59 11.42
N THR A 26 0.79 17.26 11.29
CA THR A 26 0.56 16.58 10.01
C THR A 26 -0.86 16.82 9.50
N GLY A 27 -1.85 16.80 10.39
CA GLY A 27 -3.24 17.10 10.06
C GLY A 27 -3.43 18.53 9.55
N LEU A 28 -2.84 19.53 10.22
CA LEU A 28 -2.91 20.94 9.81
C LEU A 28 -2.28 21.17 8.44
N VAL A 29 -1.06 20.66 8.22
CA VAL A 29 -0.38 20.78 6.92
C VAL A 29 -1.21 20.11 5.84
N CYS A 30 -1.73 18.90 6.10
CA CYS A 30 -2.59 18.15 5.20
C CYS A 30 -3.85 18.93 4.81
N THR A 31 -4.59 19.44 5.79
CA THR A 31 -5.79 20.23 5.55
C THR A 31 -5.47 21.48 4.73
N PHE A 32 -4.39 22.19 5.05
CA PHE A 32 -4.03 23.44 4.38
C PHE A 32 -3.71 23.24 2.90
N TYR A 33 -2.88 22.25 2.54
CA TYR A 33 -2.57 22.03 1.12
C TYR A 33 -3.74 21.39 0.35
N CYS A 34 -4.57 20.56 1.01
CA CYS A 34 -5.75 19.96 0.38
C CYS A 34 -6.81 21.01 0.04
N THR A 35 -7.05 21.98 0.93
CA THR A 35 -8.05 23.04 0.70
C THR A 35 -7.63 24.01 -0.39
N MET A 36 -6.33 24.34 -0.49
CA MET A 36 -5.83 25.24 -1.54
C MET A 36 -5.78 24.57 -2.92
N GLY A 37 -5.41 23.30 -2.99
CA GLY A 37 -5.09 22.64 -4.26
C GLY A 37 -6.19 21.75 -4.83
N GLY A 38 -7.21 21.41 -4.02
CA GLY A 38 -8.30 20.53 -4.41
C GLY A 38 -7.83 19.15 -4.88
N LEU A 39 -8.65 18.49 -5.71
CA LEU A 39 -8.39 17.12 -6.15
C LEU A 39 -7.10 16.97 -6.96
N ARG A 40 -6.69 18.03 -7.68
CA ARG A 40 -5.45 18.03 -8.47
C ARG A 40 -4.19 17.98 -7.59
N ALA A 41 -4.17 18.72 -6.49
CA ALA A 41 -3.05 18.68 -5.56
C ALA A 41 -2.95 17.33 -4.86
N VAL A 42 -4.10 16.76 -4.46
CA VAL A 42 -4.14 15.42 -3.84
C VAL A 42 -3.55 14.36 -4.77
N VAL A 43 -3.89 14.39 -6.07
CA VAL A 43 -3.30 13.44 -7.04
C VAL A 43 -1.80 13.64 -7.21
N TRP A 44 -1.31 14.88 -7.19
CA TRP A 44 0.13 15.15 -7.27
C TRP A 44 0.89 14.68 -6.03
N THR A 45 0.31 14.86 -4.84
CA THR A 45 0.90 14.34 -3.60
C THR A 45 0.92 12.82 -3.58
N ASP A 46 -0.11 12.16 -4.11
CA ASP A 46 -0.15 10.70 -4.23
C ASP A 46 0.96 10.17 -5.15
N VAL A 47 1.23 10.86 -6.28
CA VAL A 47 2.33 10.50 -7.19
C VAL A 47 3.67 10.63 -6.48
N PHE A 48 3.89 11.73 -5.76
CA PHE A 48 5.11 11.91 -4.97
C PHE A 48 5.27 10.83 -3.90
N GLN A 49 4.21 10.52 -3.16
CA GLN A 49 4.21 9.46 -2.15
C GLN A 49 4.56 8.10 -2.77
N LEU A 50 3.97 7.77 -3.93
CA LEU A 50 4.30 6.54 -4.65
C LEU A 50 5.77 6.49 -5.06
N SER A 51 6.34 7.60 -5.56
CA SER A 51 7.77 7.67 -5.89
C SER A 51 8.67 7.45 -4.68
N VAL A 52 8.35 8.06 -3.54
CA VAL A 52 9.11 7.90 -2.29
C VAL A 52 9.00 6.47 -1.78
N MET A 53 7.81 5.86 -1.82
CA MET A 53 7.60 4.46 -1.42
C MET A 53 8.43 3.51 -2.29
N LEU A 54 8.43 3.71 -3.61
CA LEU A 54 9.23 2.89 -4.53
C LEU A 54 10.74 3.01 -4.25
N ALA A 55 11.23 4.23 -4.03
CA ALA A 55 12.64 4.44 -3.67
C ALA A 55 13.00 3.76 -2.34
N GLY A 56 12.10 3.80 -1.35
CA GLY A 56 12.25 3.09 -0.09
C GLY A 56 12.35 1.58 -0.27
N PHE A 57 11.41 0.97 -1.02
CA PHE A 57 11.44 -0.46 -1.31
C PHE A 57 12.73 -0.87 -2.03
N LEU A 58 13.13 -0.13 -3.06
CA LEU A 58 14.38 -0.42 -3.79
C LEU A 58 15.60 -0.34 -2.87
N SER A 59 15.65 0.66 -1.99
CA SER A 59 16.76 0.81 -1.04
C SER A 59 16.85 -0.38 -0.07
N VAL A 60 15.71 -0.84 0.43
CA VAL A 60 15.65 -2.03 1.29
C VAL A 60 16.05 -3.28 0.51
N ILE A 61 15.49 -3.51 -0.68
CA ILE A 61 15.80 -4.69 -1.50
C ILE A 61 17.31 -4.74 -1.83
N ILE A 62 17.91 -3.62 -2.24
CA ILE A 62 19.34 -3.57 -2.56
C ILE A 62 20.18 -3.92 -1.32
N ARG A 63 19.85 -3.37 -0.15
CA ARG A 63 20.55 -3.69 1.11
C ARG A 63 20.36 -5.15 1.53
N SER A 64 19.16 -5.69 1.39
CA SER A 64 18.87 -7.09 1.70
C SER A 64 19.67 -8.04 0.80
N VAL A 65 19.76 -7.74 -0.50
CA VAL A 65 20.54 -8.53 -1.47
C VAL A 65 22.04 -8.46 -1.18
N ASP A 66 22.56 -7.28 -0.83
CA ASP A 66 23.97 -7.09 -0.46
C ASP A 66 24.34 -7.87 0.81
N GLN A 67 23.47 -7.83 1.83
CA GLN A 67 23.69 -8.53 3.10
C GLN A 67 23.60 -10.06 2.97
N GLN A 68 22.68 -10.58 2.16
CA GLN A 68 22.51 -12.02 1.99
C GLN A 68 23.35 -12.62 0.85
N GLY A 69 24.08 -11.80 0.08
CA GLY A 69 24.94 -12.26 -1.01
C GLY A 69 24.18 -12.72 -2.27
N GLY A 70 22.93 -12.28 -2.45
CA GLY A 70 22.12 -12.61 -3.63
C GLY A 70 20.61 -12.68 -3.34
N VAL A 71 19.82 -12.85 -4.40
CA VAL A 71 18.35 -12.98 -4.32
C VAL A 71 17.92 -14.42 -3.97
N ILE A 72 18.71 -15.42 -4.35
CA ILE A 72 18.40 -16.84 -4.13
C ILE A 72 18.34 -17.21 -2.63
N PRO A 73 19.27 -16.75 -1.77
CA PRO A 73 19.18 -16.98 -0.33
C PRO A 73 17.90 -16.39 0.28
N ILE A 74 17.47 -15.19 -0.14
CA ILE A 74 16.26 -14.52 0.37
C ILE A 74 15.01 -15.36 0.11
N ILE A 75 14.90 -15.94 -1.09
CA ILE A 75 13.78 -16.80 -1.46
C ILE A 75 13.83 -18.11 -0.67
N SER A 76 15.01 -18.72 -0.52
CA SER A 76 15.18 -19.95 0.25
C SER A 76 14.86 -19.76 1.74
N ASP A 77 15.30 -18.65 2.33
CA ASP A 77 14.98 -18.27 3.71
C ASP A 77 13.48 -18.02 3.89
N SER A 78 12.82 -17.42 2.89
CA SER A 78 11.37 -17.18 2.91
C SER A 78 10.56 -18.47 2.80
N GLU A 79 11.04 -19.46 2.04
CA GLU A 79 10.45 -20.81 1.99
C GLU A 79 10.64 -21.54 3.30
N GLN A 80 11.87 -21.54 3.86
CA GLN A 80 12.17 -22.20 5.14
C GLN A 80 11.44 -21.56 6.33
N GLY A 81 11.23 -20.24 6.29
CA GLY A 81 10.43 -19.51 7.29
C GLY A 81 8.92 -19.75 7.20
N GLY A 82 8.45 -20.60 6.27
CA GLY A 82 7.02 -20.91 6.10
C GLY A 82 6.17 -19.73 5.63
N ARG A 83 6.80 -18.66 5.11
CA ARG A 83 6.12 -17.44 4.65
C ARG A 83 5.53 -17.59 3.25
N LEU A 84 6.03 -18.57 2.49
CA LEU A 84 5.58 -18.92 1.13
C LEU A 84 4.59 -20.11 1.11
N ASN A 85 3.70 -20.19 2.10
CA ASN A 85 2.60 -21.16 2.11
C ASN A 85 1.46 -20.67 1.21
N PHE A 86 1.61 -20.83 -0.10
CA PHE A 86 0.62 -20.38 -1.09
C PHE A 86 -0.70 -21.16 -1.08
N TRP A 87 -0.70 -22.38 -0.53
CA TRP A 87 -1.78 -23.36 -0.72
C TRP A 87 -2.32 -23.93 0.59
N ASP A 88 -2.72 -23.06 1.53
CA ASP A 88 -3.51 -23.48 2.70
C ASP A 88 -5.00 -23.52 2.33
N PHE A 89 -5.50 -24.73 2.02
CA PHE A 89 -6.90 -25.00 1.67
C PHE A 89 -7.80 -25.28 2.87
N ASP A 90 -7.35 -25.03 4.10
CA ASP A 90 -8.16 -25.21 5.30
C ASP A 90 -9.46 -24.37 5.21
N PRO A 91 -10.65 -24.99 5.29
CA PRO A 91 -11.94 -24.29 5.22
C PRO A 91 -12.30 -23.55 6.51
N ASN A 92 -11.47 -23.62 7.56
CA ASN A 92 -11.75 -22.97 8.84
C ASN A 92 -11.79 -21.43 8.71
N PRO A 93 -12.94 -20.78 8.97
CA PRO A 93 -13.09 -19.33 8.84
C PRO A 93 -12.36 -18.52 9.91
N LEU A 94 -11.88 -19.16 10.99
CA LEU A 94 -11.07 -18.52 12.04
C LEU A 94 -9.60 -18.34 11.63
N ARG A 95 -9.15 -19.04 10.59
CA ARG A 95 -7.80 -18.83 10.05
C ARG A 95 -7.77 -17.60 9.15
N ARG A 96 -6.88 -16.67 9.49
CA ARG A 96 -6.82 -15.32 8.89
C ARG A 96 -6.38 -15.30 7.43
N HIS A 97 -5.55 -16.26 7.02
CA HIS A 97 -4.94 -16.31 5.68
C HIS A 97 -5.03 -17.73 5.12
N THR A 98 -6.18 -18.07 4.55
CA THR A 98 -6.40 -19.32 3.81
C THR A 98 -6.79 -19.00 2.37
N PHE A 99 -6.69 -19.98 1.47
CA PHE A 99 -7.11 -19.84 0.09
C PHE A 99 -8.56 -19.31 -0.02
N TRP A 100 -9.46 -19.81 0.83
CA TRP A 100 -10.87 -19.42 0.85
C TRP A 100 -11.09 -18.01 1.36
N THR A 101 -10.46 -17.63 2.48
CA THR A 101 -10.61 -16.29 3.07
C THR A 101 -9.99 -15.21 2.18
N ILE A 102 -8.86 -15.50 1.53
CA ILE A 102 -8.21 -14.59 0.58
C ILE A 102 -9.01 -14.49 -0.72
N SER A 103 -9.46 -15.61 -1.30
CA SER A 103 -10.16 -15.59 -2.58
C SER A 103 -11.55 -14.96 -2.45
N ILE A 104 -12.36 -15.42 -1.50
CA ILE A 104 -13.73 -14.93 -1.33
C ILE A 104 -13.71 -13.57 -0.63
N GLY A 105 -13.07 -13.48 0.54
CA GLY A 105 -13.00 -12.24 1.31
C GLY A 105 -12.25 -11.13 0.56
N GLY A 106 -11.12 -11.47 -0.07
CA GLY A 106 -10.38 -10.52 -0.90
C GLY A 106 -11.20 -10.00 -2.08
N THR A 107 -11.97 -10.85 -2.78
CA THR A 107 -12.82 -10.39 -3.89
C THR A 107 -13.84 -9.35 -3.44
N PHE A 108 -14.51 -9.58 -2.30
CA PHE A 108 -15.46 -8.60 -1.75
C PHE A 108 -14.78 -7.32 -1.28
N VAL A 109 -13.61 -7.42 -0.62
CA VAL A 109 -12.83 -6.26 -0.18
C VAL A 109 -12.38 -5.41 -1.37
N TRP A 110 -11.79 -6.02 -2.38
CA TRP A 110 -11.34 -5.31 -3.58
C TRP A 110 -12.51 -4.74 -4.38
N SER A 111 -13.61 -5.48 -4.51
CA SER A 111 -14.82 -4.98 -5.17
C SER A 111 -15.41 -3.78 -4.42
N SER A 112 -15.39 -3.79 -3.08
CA SER A 112 -15.82 -2.66 -2.27
C SER A 112 -14.92 -1.43 -2.47
N ILE A 113 -13.59 -1.64 -2.45
CA ILE A 113 -12.62 -0.56 -2.63
C ILE A 113 -12.72 0.08 -4.02
N TYR A 114 -12.86 -0.71 -5.08
CA TYR A 114 -12.90 -0.17 -6.44
C TYR A 114 -14.30 0.25 -6.90
N GLY A 115 -15.35 -0.38 -6.35
CA GLY A 115 -16.73 -0.18 -6.80
C GLY A 115 -17.53 0.86 -6.01
N ILE A 116 -17.30 0.98 -4.69
CA ILE A 116 -18.12 1.86 -3.83
C ILE A 116 -17.31 2.88 -3.03
N ASN A 117 -15.98 2.78 -3.00
CA ASN A 117 -15.16 3.75 -2.28
C ASN A 117 -15.24 5.12 -2.97
N GLN A 118 -15.73 6.10 -2.22
CA GLN A 118 -15.90 7.47 -2.69
C GLN A 118 -14.64 8.05 -3.34
N ALA A 119 -13.46 7.84 -2.73
CA ALA A 119 -12.21 8.39 -3.24
C ALA A 119 -11.81 7.81 -4.60
N GLN A 120 -12.08 6.52 -4.83
CA GLN A 120 -11.78 5.85 -6.09
C GLN A 120 -12.79 6.22 -7.18
N VAL A 121 -14.09 6.20 -6.85
CA VAL A 121 -15.15 6.62 -7.77
C VAL A 121 -14.95 8.06 -8.21
N GLN A 122 -14.54 8.95 -7.30
CA GLN A 122 -14.28 10.36 -7.60
C GLN A 122 -13.13 10.55 -8.61
N ARG A 123 -12.11 9.68 -8.59
CA ARG A 123 -11.02 9.69 -9.58
C ARG A 123 -11.52 9.30 -10.97
N TYR A 124 -12.42 8.31 -11.07
CA TYR A 124 -12.96 7.86 -12.36
C TYR A 124 -13.87 8.89 -13.02
N ILE A 125 -14.75 9.54 -12.25
CA ILE A 125 -15.65 10.58 -12.77
C ILE A 125 -14.89 11.86 -13.18
N SER A 126 -13.66 12.05 -12.69
CA SER A 126 -12.79 13.17 -13.05
C SER A 126 -12.06 12.95 -14.39
N CYS A 127 -12.09 11.73 -14.94
CA CYS A 127 -11.50 11.42 -16.25
C CYS A 127 -12.38 11.95 -17.39
N LYS A 128 -11.75 12.38 -18.49
CA LYS A 128 -12.47 12.95 -19.65
C LYS A 128 -13.27 11.93 -20.44
N SER A 129 -12.94 10.64 -20.34
CA SER A 129 -13.62 9.56 -21.06
C SER A 129 -13.59 8.23 -20.30
N ILE A 130 -14.55 7.36 -20.60
CA ILE A 130 -14.65 6.01 -20.01
C ILE A 130 -13.42 5.18 -20.33
N SER A 131 -12.86 5.30 -21.55
CA SER A 131 -11.64 4.59 -21.94
C SER A 131 -10.43 5.01 -21.08
N GLN A 132 -10.31 6.31 -20.76
CA GLN A 132 -9.25 6.80 -19.87
C GLN A 132 -9.45 6.34 -18.43
N ALA A 133 -10.68 6.31 -17.93
CA ALA A 133 -10.98 5.78 -16.59
C ALA A 133 -10.61 4.29 -16.49
N ARG A 134 -10.95 3.48 -17.50
CA ARG A 134 -10.55 2.07 -17.58
C ARG A 134 -9.04 1.89 -17.64
N LEU A 135 -8.34 2.68 -18.46
CA LEU A 135 -6.88 2.63 -18.52
C LEU A 135 -6.25 2.99 -17.17
N SER A 136 -6.76 4.02 -16.49
CA SER A 136 -6.29 4.40 -15.15
C SER A 136 -6.46 3.28 -14.13
N LEU A 137 -7.56 2.52 -14.20
CA LEU A 137 -7.79 1.34 -13.38
C LEU A 137 -6.76 0.24 -13.63
N TYR A 138 -6.48 -0.09 -14.90
CA TYR A 138 -5.48 -1.10 -15.24
C TYR A 138 -4.07 -0.69 -14.81
N ILE A 139 -3.70 0.58 -15.00
CA ILE A 139 -2.41 1.11 -14.52
C ILE A 139 -2.33 1.03 -12.99
N ASN A 140 -3.41 1.37 -12.29
CA ASN A 140 -3.46 1.26 -10.84
C ASN A 140 -3.30 -0.18 -10.35
N LEU A 141 -3.96 -1.14 -11.02
CA LEU A 141 -3.83 -2.57 -10.72
C LEU A 141 -2.39 -3.06 -10.92
N LEU A 142 -1.75 -2.71 -12.03
CA LEU A 142 -0.35 -3.05 -12.29
C LEU A 142 0.60 -2.43 -11.26
N GLY A 143 0.40 -1.16 -10.90
CA GLY A 143 1.20 -0.48 -9.89
C GLY A 143 1.04 -1.11 -8.50
N LEU A 144 -0.18 -1.49 -8.13
CA LEU A 144 -0.45 -2.19 -6.87
C LEU A 144 0.23 -3.56 -6.84
N LEU A 145 0.11 -4.36 -7.91
CA LEU A 145 0.79 -5.64 -8.03
C LEU A 145 2.30 -5.49 -7.89
N PHE A 146 2.88 -4.47 -8.53
CA PHE A 146 4.30 -4.19 -8.42
C PHE A 146 4.72 -3.84 -6.98
N ILE A 147 3.96 -2.97 -6.30
CA ILE A 147 4.25 -2.59 -4.90
C ILE A 147 4.11 -3.80 -3.97
N LEU A 148 3.08 -4.64 -4.15
CA LEU A 148 2.88 -5.85 -3.35
C LEU A 148 4.03 -6.85 -3.55
N LEU A 149 4.49 -7.02 -4.78
CA LEU A 149 5.67 -7.84 -5.06
C LEU A 149 6.90 -7.27 -4.33
N CYS A 150 7.16 -5.97 -4.46
CA CYS A 150 8.26 -5.31 -3.76
C CYS A 150 8.16 -5.46 -2.23
N SER A 151 6.95 -5.39 -1.65
CA SER A 151 6.79 -5.59 -0.21
C SER A 151 7.07 -7.03 0.21
N VAL A 152 6.62 -8.02 -0.57
CA VAL A 152 6.91 -9.43 -0.29
C VAL A 152 8.40 -9.71 -0.37
N PHE A 153 9.11 -9.11 -1.33
CA PHE A 153 10.58 -9.23 -1.44
C PHE A 153 11.33 -8.48 -0.33
N ALA A 154 10.79 -7.38 0.17
CA ALA A 154 11.41 -6.61 1.26
C ALA A 154 11.21 -7.27 2.64
N GLY A 155 10.17 -8.09 2.81
CA GLY A 155 9.94 -8.90 4.02
C GLY A 155 8.55 -8.74 4.63
#